data_AF-A0AAU3WP95-F1
#
_entry.id   AF-A0AAU3WP95-F1
#
_cell.length_a   1.000
_cell.length_b   1.000
_cell.length_c   1.000
_cell.angle_alpha   90.00
_cell.angle_beta   90.00
_cell.angle_gamma   90.00
#
_symmetry.space_group_name_H-M   'P 1'
#
loop_
_entity.id
_entity.type
_entity.pdbx_description
1 polymer ?
#
loop_
_entity_poly.entity_id
_entity_poly.type
_entity_poly.pdbx_seq_one_letter_code
_entity_poly.pdbx_strand_id
1 'polypeptide(L)'
;MNSAEKLISYARAGHFQEALSQLLDIARRPGGARGPVWEAAAASTQILLWLDRPGEAVDLTESLIRKDAPSGGELCDQDMPFDDALLATPGASPEVIADRVAAVAQTVPTGRVLHKRLSWLAGQLTQRPLAELMPGSRPWGVPLPPTGAKHHSPLVDRDLETLGADEQHVVWMSLRTANDFPRAHELFVGAGHTPPRFAECCWLAGWYAVRGDIERGEALLLAAHSRWHPYKKWDAIPTSPVLQPTLRLVVTERVREHYLTRPIGPEAK
;
A
#
# COMPACT_ATOMS: atom_id res chain seq x y z
N MET A 1 -7.69 6.49 23.37
CA MET A 1 -7.66 5.42 22.37
C MET A 1 -9.06 4.83 22.23
N ASN A 2 -9.67 4.91 21.04
CA ASN A 2 -11.03 4.42 20.82
C ASN A 2 -11.06 2.88 20.59
N SER A 3 -12.25 2.27 20.47
CA SER A 3 -12.38 0.81 20.29
C SER A 3 -11.77 0.32 18.97
N ALA A 4 -11.88 1.09 17.90
CA ALA A 4 -11.27 0.76 16.60
C ALA A 4 -9.74 0.78 16.71
N GLU A 5 -9.14 1.84 17.25
CA GLU A 5 -7.70 1.95 17.45
C GLU A 5 -7.10 0.77 18.26
N LYS A 6 -7.81 0.29 19.30
CA LYS A 6 -7.39 -0.90 20.06
C LYS A 6 -7.39 -2.16 19.20
N LEU A 7 -8.43 -2.36 18.39
CA LEU A 7 -8.51 -3.51 17.48
C LEU A 7 -7.49 -3.44 16.34
N ILE A 8 -7.18 -2.25 15.84
CA ILE A 8 -6.16 -2.04 14.81
C ILE A 8 -4.77 -2.35 15.38
N SER A 9 -4.48 -1.92 16.62
CA SER A 9 -3.24 -2.31 17.31
C SER A 9 -3.18 -3.82 17.57
N TYR A 10 -4.30 -4.44 17.98
CA TYR A 10 -4.39 -5.90 18.12
C TYR A 10 -4.14 -6.63 16.79
N ALA A 11 -4.70 -6.13 15.69
CA ALA A 11 -4.43 -6.64 14.35
C ALA A 11 -2.92 -6.58 14.02
N ARG A 12 -2.28 -5.41 14.24
CA ARG A 12 -0.83 -5.23 14.03
C ARG A 12 0.04 -6.10 14.93
N ALA A 13 -0.48 -6.64 16.02
CA ALA A 13 0.21 -7.66 16.82
C ALA A 13 0.16 -9.07 16.21
N GLY A 14 -0.35 -9.23 14.99
CA GLY A 14 -0.43 -10.51 14.27
C GLY A 14 -1.81 -11.18 14.33
N HIS A 15 -2.85 -10.48 14.78
CA HIS A 15 -4.21 -11.02 14.94
C HIS A 15 -5.19 -10.44 13.91
N PHE A 16 -4.76 -10.35 12.65
CA PHE A 16 -5.51 -9.64 11.61
C PHE A 16 -6.87 -10.28 11.30
N GLN A 17 -6.93 -11.62 11.24
CA GLN A 17 -8.17 -12.33 10.95
C GLN A 17 -9.17 -12.21 12.12
N GLU A 18 -8.70 -12.34 13.36
CA GLU A 18 -9.54 -12.20 14.55
C GLU A 18 -10.08 -10.77 14.67
N ALA A 19 -9.22 -9.77 14.48
CA ALA A 19 -9.59 -8.35 14.55
C ALA A 19 -10.59 -7.95 13.45
N LEU A 20 -10.48 -8.52 12.24
CA LEU A 20 -11.32 -8.15 11.10
C LEU A 20 -12.81 -8.28 11.41
N SER A 21 -13.23 -9.37 12.06
CA SER A 21 -14.65 -9.60 12.40
C SER A 21 -15.22 -8.45 13.23
N GLN A 22 -14.52 -8.06 14.29
CA GLN A 22 -14.92 -6.98 15.19
C GLN A 22 -14.82 -5.59 14.54
N LEU A 23 -13.82 -5.38 13.68
CA LEU A 23 -13.70 -4.14 12.91
C LEU A 23 -14.86 -3.97 11.93
N LEU A 24 -15.28 -5.04 11.24
CA LEU A 24 -16.43 -5.03 10.35
C LEU A 24 -17.74 -4.76 11.10
N ASP A 25 -17.91 -5.33 12.29
CA ASP A 25 -19.08 -5.06 13.14
C ASP A 25 -19.18 -3.58 13.52
N ILE A 26 -18.04 -2.95 13.87
CA ILE A 26 -17.99 -1.51 14.14
C ILE A 26 -18.32 -0.72 12.87
N ALA A 27 -17.68 -1.05 11.75
CA ALA A 27 -17.82 -0.33 10.48
C ALA A 27 -19.26 -0.39 9.92
N ARG A 28 -19.96 -1.51 10.13
CA ARG A 28 -21.33 -1.72 9.63
C ARG A 28 -22.42 -1.26 10.61
N ARG A 29 -22.06 -0.87 11.84
CA ARG A 29 -23.03 -0.56 12.91
C ARG A 29 -24.00 0.58 12.50
N PRO A 30 -25.32 0.38 12.61
CA PRO A 30 -26.29 1.47 12.47
C PRO A 30 -26.12 2.48 13.62
N GLY A 31 -26.07 3.77 13.30
CA GLY A 31 -26.05 4.85 14.30
C GLY A 31 -24.82 4.90 15.21
N GLY A 32 -23.70 4.24 14.86
CA GLY A 32 -22.45 4.33 15.61
C GLY A 32 -21.83 5.74 15.59
N ALA A 33 -20.95 6.03 16.55
CA ALA A 33 -20.15 7.25 16.51
C ALA A 33 -19.31 7.28 15.23
N ARG A 34 -19.37 8.36 14.46
CA ARG A 34 -18.79 8.43 13.10
C ARG A 34 -17.28 8.22 13.08
N GLY A 35 -16.53 8.75 14.06
CA GLY A 35 -15.06 8.62 14.12
C GLY A 35 -14.58 7.16 14.12
N PRO A 36 -14.97 6.34 15.10
CA PRO A 36 -14.59 4.92 15.14
C PRO A 36 -15.05 4.10 13.92
N VAL A 37 -16.15 4.49 13.26
CA VAL A 37 -16.73 3.74 12.12
C VAL A 37 -15.81 3.81 10.91
N TRP A 38 -15.38 5.01 10.49
CA TRP A 38 -14.55 5.14 9.30
C TRP A 38 -13.13 4.58 9.50
N GLU A 39 -12.57 4.70 10.71
CA GLU A 39 -11.27 4.11 11.06
C GLU A 39 -11.31 2.58 11.02
N ALA A 40 -12.38 1.97 11.57
CA ALA A 40 -12.57 0.54 11.50
C ALA A 40 -12.77 0.05 10.05
N ALA A 41 -13.48 0.83 9.24
CA ALA A 41 -13.64 0.53 7.81
C ALA A 41 -12.31 0.61 7.06
N ALA A 42 -11.51 1.65 7.29
CA ALA A 42 -10.19 1.81 6.68
C ALA A 42 -9.27 0.60 6.98
N ALA A 43 -9.16 0.22 8.25
CA ALA A 43 -8.38 -0.96 8.63
C ALA A 43 -8.94 -2.25 8.04
N SER A 44 -10.27 -2.44 8.07
CA SER A 44 -10.92 -3.62 7.48
C SER A 44 -10.63 -3.74 5.98
N THR A 45 -10.70 -2.62 5.24
CA THR A 45 -10.36 -2.56 3.82
C THR A 45 -8.94 -3.06 3.57
N GLN A 46 -7.95 -2.58 4.32
CA GLN A 46 -6.55 -3.02 4.16
C GLN A 46 -6.39 -4.52 4.42
N ILE A 47 -7.04 -5.05 5.46
CA ILE A 47 -7.00 -6.48 5.80
C ILE A 47 -7.70 -7.33 4.74
N LEU A 48 -8.88 -6.91 4.26
CA LEU A 48 -9.63 -7.62 3.21
C LEU A 48 -8.82 -7.76 1.93
N LEU A 49 -8.05 -6.73 1.55
CA LEU A 49 -7.14 -6.80 0.39
C LEU A 49 -6.05 -7.87 0.58
N TRP A 50 -5.49 -8.00 1.78
CA TRP A 50 -4.55 -9.07 2.11
C TRP A 50 -5.17 -10.45 2.24
N LEU A 51 -6.48 -10.54 2.44
CA LEU A 51 -7.22 -11.81 2.41
C LEU A 51 -7.75 -12.15 1.01
N ASP A 52 -7.33 -11.41 -0.03
CA ASP A 52 -7.82 -11.54 -1.41
C ASP A 52 -9.36 -11.46 -1.50
N ARG A 53 -9.95 -10.57 -0.67
CA ARG A 53 -11.38 -10.21 -0.67
C ARG A 53 -11.63 -8.77 -1.15
N PRO A 54 -11.09 -8.35 -2.31
CA PRO A 54 -11.22 -6.97 -2.78
C PRO A 54 -12.66 -6.55 -3.06
N GLY A 55 -13.55 -7.45 -3.49
CA GLY A 55 -14.96 -7.13 -3.70
C GLY A 55 -15.64 -6.64 -2.42
N GLU A 56 -15.37 -7.28 -1.29
CA GLU A 56 -15.91 -6.85 0.00
C GLU A 56 -15.28 -5.55 0.51
N ALA A 57 -14.01 -5.30 0.18
CA ALA A 57 -13.35 -4.03 0.48
C ALA A 57 -13.99 -2.87 -0.30
N VAL A 58 -14.34 -3.10 -1.57
CA VAL A 58 -15.08 -2.17 -2.43
C VAL A 58 -16.47 -1.90 -1.84
N ASP A 59 -17.24 -2.96 -1.54
CA ASP A 59 -18.61 -2.83 -1.01
C ASP A 59 -18.64 -2.08 0.33
N LEU A 60 -17.69 -2.40 1.22
CA LEU A 60 -17.53 -1.70 2.51
C LEU A 60 -17.25 -0.21 2.29
N THR A 61 -16.32 0.10 1.38
CA THR A 61 -15.92 1.48 1.08
C THR A 61 -17.07 2.27 0.46
N GLU A 62 -17.76 1.72 -0.55
CA GLU A 62 -18.90 2.38 -1.18
C GLU A 62 -20.04 2.62 -0.18
N SER A 63 -20.38 1.60 0.62
CA SER A 63 -21.44 1.72 1.61
C SER A 63 -21.14 2.81 2.64
N LEU A 64 -19.91 2.84 3.15
CA LEU A 64 -19.45 3.86 4.09
C LEU A 64 -19.55 5.27 3.48
N ILE A 65 -18.99 5.48 2.29
CA ILE A 65 -18.95 6.80 1.66
C ILE A 65 -20.36 7.29 1.36
N ARG A 66 -21.23 6.46 0.77
CA ARG A 66 -22.61 6.85 0.46
C ARG A 66 -23.41 7.24 1.70
N LYS A 67 -23.18 6.55 2.82
CA LYS A 67 -23.89 6.77 4.08
C LYS A 67 -23.36 7.99 4.84
N ASP A 68 -22.05 8.10 5.00
CA ASP A 68 -21.44 9.03 5.96
C ASP A 68 -20.84 10.28 5.30
N ALA A 69 -20.38 10.21 4.05
CA ALA A 69 -19.73 11.34 3.39
C ALA A 69 -20.64 12.57 3.16
N PRO A 70 -21.96 12.45 2.87
CA PRO A 70 -22.83 13.62 2.69
C PRO A 70 -22.83 14.58 3.88
N SER A 71 -22.50 14.08 5.07
CA SER A 71 -22.42 14.89 6.29
C SER A 71 -21.16 15.75 6.41
N GLY A 72 -20.18 15.57 5.51
CA GLY A 72 -18.95 16.36 5.49
C GLY A 72 -17.96 16.07 6.61
N GLY A 73 -18.08 14.94 7.32
CA GLY A 73 -17.23 14.58 8.45
C GLY A 73 -15.77 14.25 8.10
N GLU A 74 -15.04 13.72 9.08
CA GLU A 74 -13.61 13.36 8.99
C GLU A 74 -13.27 12.36 7.87
N LEU A 75 -14.21 11.47 7.55
CA LEU A 75 -14.10 10.55 6.40
C LEU A 75 -13.73 11.30 5.12
N CYS A 76 -14.32 12.49 4.89
CA CYS A 76 -14.11 13.27 3.68
C CYS A 76 -12.71 13.90 3.60
N ASP A 77 -11.95 13.90 4.70
CA ASP A 77 -10.56 14.38 4.78
C ASP A 77 -9.54 13.25 4.57
N GLN A 78 -10.01 12.02 4.35
CA GLN A 78 -9.17 10.86 4.03
C GLN A 78 -9.36 10.47 2.56
N ASP A 79 -8.29 10.08 1.88
CA ASP A 79 -8.32 9.46 0.55
C ASP A 79 -8.04 7.96 0.66
N MET A 80 -6.90 7.60 1.23
CA MET A 80 -6.51 6.22 1.50
C MET A 80 -7.18 5.71 2.78
N PRO A 81 -7.52 4.41 2.85
CA PRO A 81 -7.35 3.37 1.82
C PRO A 81 -8.60 3.21 0.94
N PHE A 82 -9.48 4.22 0.89
CA PHE A 82 -10.76 4.11 0.20
C PHE A 82 -10.61 4.19 -1.32
N ASP A 83 -9.71 5.03 -1.81
CA ASP A 83 -9.37 5.06 -3.22
C ASP A 83 -8.74 3.75 -3.70
N ASP A 84 -7.80 3.21 -2.93
CA ASP A 84 -7.20 1.88 -3.13
C ASP A 84 -8.27 0.78 -3.31
N ALA A 85 -9.27 0.75 -2.43
CA ALA A 85 -10.35 -0.23 -2.49
C ALA A 85 -11.13 -0.11 -3.80
N LEU A 86 -11.56 1.09 -4.16
CA LEU A 86 -12.36 1.32 -5.37
C LEU A 86 -11.58 0.97 -6.64
N LEU A 87 -10.27 1.18 -6.66
CA LEU A 87 -9.39 0.77 -7.76
C LEU A 87 -9.20 -0.75 -7.84
N ALA A 88 -9.31 -1.46 -6.72
CA ALA A 88 -9.09 -2.90 -6.63
C ALA A 88 -10.29 -3.76 -7.12
N THR A 89 -11.14 -3.26 -8.02
CA THR A 89 -12.35 -3.98 -8.46
C THR A 89 -12.01 -5.16 -9.38
N PRO A 90 -12.25 -6.43 -8.98
CA PRO A 90 -11.85 -7.59 -9.78
C PRO A 90 -12.61 -7.68 -11.10
N GLY A 91 -11.88 -7.89 -12.19
CA GLY A 91 -12.47 -8.17 -13.52
C GLY A 91 -13.25 -7.01 -14.15
N ALA A 92 -13.30 -5.83 -13.52
CA ALA A 92 -13.95 -4.65 -14.08
C ALA A 92 -13.03 -3.96 -15.11
N SER A 93 -13.64 -3.43 -16.18
CA SER A 93 -12.92 -2.58 -17.12
C SER A 93 -12.63 -1.21 -16.50
N PRO A 94 -11.61 -0.47 -16.98
CA PRO A 94 -11.31 0.87 -16.49
C PRO A 94 -12.52 1.82 -16.54
N GLU A 95 -13.38 1.71 -17.55
CA GLU A 95 -14.60 2.51 -17.71
C GLU A 95 -15.60 2.23 -16.59
N VAL A 96 -15.83 0.95 -16.27
CA VAL A 96 -16.73 0.54 -15.17
C VAL A 96 -16.21 1.05 -13.83
N ILE A 97 -14.90 1.00 -13.60
CA ILE A 97 -14.28 1.55 -12.40
C ILE A 97 -14.44 3.08 -12.38
N ALA A 98 -14.22 3.76 -13.52
CA ALA A 98 -14.34 5.20 -13.62
C ALA A 98 -15.75 5.70 -13.29
N ASP A 99 -16.78 5.06 -13.87
CA ASP A 99 -18.18 5.40 -13.64
C ASP A 99 -18.58 5.21 -12.18
N ARG A 100 -18.15 4.09 -11.59
CA ARG A 100 -18.36 3.79 -10.16
C ARG A 100 -17.69 4.82 -9.27
N VAL A 101 -16.40 5.10 -9.48
CA VAL A 101 -15.64 6.10 -8.70
C VAL A 101 -16.28 7.48 -8.84
N ALA A 102 -16.70 7.87 -10.05
CA ALA A 102 -17.42 9.13 -10.28
C ALA A 102 -18.74 9.17 -9.50
N ALA A 103 -19.54 8.10 -9.53
CA ALA A 103 -20.80 8.02 -8.81
C ALA A 103 -20.61 8.11 -7.28
N VAL A 104 -19.54 7.52 -6.74
CA VAL A 104 -19.19 7.64 -5.32
C VAL A 104 -18.69 9.05 -5.00
N ALA A 105 -17.91 9.68 -5.88
CA ALA A 105 -17.44 11.05 -5.70
C ALA A 105 -18.60 12.04 -5.51
N GLN A 106 -19.71 11.86 -6.25
CA GLN A 106 -20.89 12.73 -6.17
C GLN A 106 -21.59 12.73 -4.80
N THR A 107 -21.36 11.72 -3.95
CA THR A 107 -21.94 11.71 -2.59
C THR A 107 -21.06 12.45 -1.57
N VAL A 108 -19.86 12.87 -1.96
CA VAL A 108 -18.91 13.59 -1.10
C VAL A 108 -19.03 15.09 -1.36
N PRO A 109 -19.13 15.95 -0.33
CA PRO A 109 -19.17 17.40 -0.52
C PRO A 109 -17.98 17.92 -1.33
N THR A 110 -18.25 18.80 -2.29
CA THR A 110 -17.23 19.44 -3.14
C THR A 110 -16.15 20.14 -2.31
N GLY A 111 -14.90 20.05 -2.76
CA GLY A 111 -13.76 20.73 -2.13
C GLY A 111 -13.04 19.90 -1.06
N ARG A 112 -13.66 18.82 -0.56
CA ARG A 112 -13.06 17.88 0.39
C ARG A 112 -11.98 17.01 -0.28
N VAL A 113 -11.06 16.46 0.52
CA VAL A 113 -9.92 15.65 0.04
C VAL A 113 -10.42 14.45 -0.75
N LEU A 114 -11.35 13.69 -0.18
CA LEU A 114 -11.92 12.50 -0.81
C LEU A 114 -12.61 12.83 -2.13
N HIS A 115 -13.44 13.89 -2.17
CA HIS A 115 -14.10 14.32 -3.40
C HIS A 115 -13.08 14.63 -4.50
N LYS A 116 -12.06 15.45 -4.19
CA LYS A 116 -11.01 15.83 -5.15
C LYS A 116 -10.26 14.60 -5.68
N ARG A 117 -9.90 13.67 -4.79
CA ARG A 117 -9.19 12.44 -5.16
C ARG A 117 -10.03 11.54 -6.07
N LEU A 118 -11.28 11.24 -5.69
CA LEU A 118 -12.14 10.36 -6.47
C LEU A 118 -12.51 10.99 -7.82
N SER A 119 -12.78 12.30 -7.86
CA SER A 119 -13.03 13.01 -9.12
C SER A 119 -11.84 12.96 -10.06
N TRP A 120 -10.63 13.16 -9.52
CA TRP A 120 -9.39 13.04 -10.29
C TRP A 120 -9.20 11.61 -10.81
N LEU A 121 -9.38 10.58 -9.97
CA LEU A 121 -9.24 9.18 -10.38
C LEU A 121 -10.20 8.80 -11.50
N ALA A 122 -11.48 9.17 -11.38
CA ALA A 122 -12.47 8.93 -12.43
C ALA A 122 -12.04 9.52 -13.78
N GLY A 123 -11.45 10.72 -13.77
CA GLY A 123 -10.94 11.37 -14.99
C GLY A 123 -9.64 10.76 -15.53
N GLN A 124 -8.87 10.02 -14.73
CA GLN A 124 -7.59 9.43 -15.15
C GLN A 124 -7.70 7.96 -15.59
N LEU A 125 -8.72 7.23 -15.13
CA LEU A 125 -8.88 5.79 -15.39
C LEU A 125 -8.99 5.42 -16.88
N THR A 126 -9.48 6.33 -17.72
CA THR A 126 -9.54 6.14 -19.18
C THR A 126 -8.30 6.67 -19.93
N GLN A 127 -7.41 7.37 -19.22
CA GLN A 127 -6.23 8.02 -19.79
C GLN A 127 -4.93 7.30 -19.45
N ARG A 128 -4.94 6.48 -18.39
CA ARG A 128 -3.74 5.81 -17.86
C ARG A 128 -4.04 4.35 -17.52
N PRO A 129 -3.04 3.46 -17.60
CA PRO A 129 -3.16 2.11 -17.07
C PRO A 129 -3.54 2.13 -15.59
N LEU A 130 -4.46 1.26 -15.17
CA LEU A 130 -4.89 1.14 -13.77
C LEU A 130 -3.72 0.94 -12.80
N ALA A 131 -2.71 0.16 -13.20
CA ALA A 131 -1.51 -0.10 -12.39
C ALA A 131 -0.70 1.18 -12.07
N GLU A 132 -0.77 2.22 -12.90
CA GLU A 132 -0.12 3.52 -12.65
C GLU A 132 -0.88 4.36 -11.61
N LEU A 133 -2.17 4.11 -11.44
CA LEU A 133 -3.04 4.82 -10.49
C LEU A 133 -3.02 4.18 -9.10
N MET A 134 -2.65 2.91 -9.01
CA MET A 134 -2.51 2.17 -7.76
C MET A 134 -1.31 2.65 -6.92
N PRO A 135 -1.36 2.48 -5.58
CA PRO A 135 -0.32 2.97 -4.67
C PRO A 135 0.99 2.23 -4.89
N GLY A 136 2.11 2.96 -4.86
CA GLY A 136 3.43 2.37 -4.99
C GLY A 136 3.81 1.95 -6.42
N SER A 137 3.08 2.42 -7.44
CA SER A 137 3.42 2.17 -8.84
C SER A 137 4.84 2.65 -9.18
N ARG A 138 5.57 1.83 -9.94
CA ARG A 138 6.95 2.08 -10.36
C ARG A 138 7.22 1.53 -11.77
N PRO A 139 8.18 2.11 -12.49
CA PRO A 139 8.63 1.62 -13.80
C PRO A 139 9.53 0.37 -13.65
N TRP A 140 8.99 -0.70 -13.05
CA TRP A 140 9.73 -1.96 -12.88
C TRP A 140 10.11 -2.52 -14.25
N GLY A 141 11.39 -2.87 -14.42
CA GLY A 141 11.90 -3.45 -15.66
C GLY A 141 12.09 -2.45 -16.80
N VAL A 142 11.80 -1.15 -16.62
CA VAL A 142 12.18 -0.14 -17.61
C VAL A 142 13.70 -0.01 -17.63
N PRO A 143 14.36 -0.16 -18.80
CA PRO A 143 15.80 -0.03 -18.92
C PRO A 143 16.31 1.33 -18.44
N LEU A 144 17.54 1.36 -17.95
CA LEU A 144 18.24 2.62 -17.71
C LEU A 144 18.41 3.39 -19.04
N PRO A 145 18.38 4.72 -19.01
CA PRO A 145 18.67 5.50 -20.20
C PRO A 145 20.12 5.24 -20.66
N PRO A 146 20.45 5.47 -21.95
CA PRO A 146 21.79 5.22 -22.49
C PRO A 146 22.92 5.97 -21.75
N THR A 147 22.59 7.11 -21.12
CA THR A 147 23.54 7.89 -20.31
C THR A 147 23.80 7.29 -18.93
N GLY A 148 23.20 6.14 -18.60
CA GLY A 148 23.25 5.52 -17.28
C GLY A 148 22.30 6.15 -16.26
N ALA A 149 22.28 5.59 -15.06
CA ALA A 149 21.51 6.08 -13.93
C ALA A 149 22.03 7.45 -13.48
N LYS A 150 21.11 8.40 -13.24
CA LYS A 150 21.47 9.72 -12.69
C LYS A 150 21.26 9.71 -11.19
N HIS A 151 22.30 9.38 -10.44
CA HIS A 151 22.25 9.41 -8.99
C HIS A 151 22.27 10.85 -8.46
N HIS A 152 21.47 11.10 -7.42
CA HIS A 152 21.43 12.40 -6.75
C HIS A 152 22.48 12.53 -5.63
N SER A 153 23.27 11.49 -5.37
CA SER A 153 24.26 11.47 -4.29
C SER A 153 25.55 10.77 -4.72
N PRO A 154 26.73 11.35 -4.43
CA PRO A 154 28.02 10.69 -4.67
C PRO A 154 28.27 9.52 -3.70
N LEU A 155 27.42 9.33 -2.67
CA LEU A 155 27.54 8.21 -1.74
C LEU A 155 27.32 6.85 -2.41
N VAL A 156 26.68 6.80 -3.59
CA VAL A 156 26.38 5.54 -4.30
C VAL A 156 27.65 4.80 -4.73
N ASP A 157 28.74 5.54 -4.94
CA ASP A 157 30.04 4.99 -5.35
C ASP A 157 30.90 4.56 -4.14
N ARG A 158 30.48 4.87 -2.91
CA ARG A 158 31.18 4.45 -1.69
C ARG A 158 30.79 3.03 -1.31
N ASP A 159 31.70 2.35 -0.63
CA ASP A 159 31.41 1.08 0.02
C ASP A 159 30.37 1.27 1.12
N LEU A 160 29.27 0.52 1.04
CA LEU A 160 28.11 0.65 1.92
C LEU A 160 28.45 0.29 3.37
N GLU A 161 29.42 -0.61 3.58
CA GLU A 161 29.87 -1.01 4.93
C GLU A 161 30.56 0.12 5.69
N THR A 162 31.14 1.09 4.96
CA THR A 162 31.81 2.25 5.54
C THR A 162 30.87 3.39 5.89
N LEU A 163 29.59 3.26 5.55
CA LEU A 163 28.58 4.31 5.70
C LEU A 163 27.76 4.11 6.97
N GLY A 164 27.40 5.23 7.62
CA GLY A 164 26.40 5.22 8.69
C GLY A 164 24.99 4.93 8.16
N ALA A 165 24.05 4.58 9.05
CA ALA A 165 22.69 4.20 8.66
C ALA A 165 21.95 5.26 7.82
N ASP A 166 22.12 6.55 8.13
CA ASP A 166 21.52 7.64 7.37
C ASP A 166 22.13 7.78 5.97
N GLU A 167 23.46 7.60 5.85
CA GLU A 167 24.15 7.61 4.56
C GLU A 167 23.73 6.41 3.70
N GLN A 168 23.63 5.21 4.29
CA GLN A 168 23.11 4.03 3.60
C GLN A 168 21.69 4.26 3.09
N HIS A 169 20.84 4.93 3.89
CA HIS A 169 19.49 5.30 3.46
C HIS A 169 19.54 6.21 2.22
N VAL A 170 20.42 7.22 2.19
CA VAL A 170 20.59 8.10 1.03
C VAL A 170 21.05 7.33 -0.21
N VAL A 171 21.92 6.33 -0.06
CA VAL A 171 22.33 5.45 -1.17
C VAL A 171 21.12 4.72 -1.76
N TRP A 172 20.37 3.98 -0.93
CA TRP A 172 19.21 3.22 -1.40
C TRP A 172 18.11 4.11 -2.01
N MET A 173 17.87 5.29 -1.44
CA MET A 173 16.94 6.26 -2.00
C MET A 173 17.41 6.80 -3.35
N SER A 174 18.72 7.02 -3.52
CA SER A 174 19.33 7.49 -4.78
C SER A 174 19.23 6.42 -5.86
N LEU A 175 19.47 5.16 -5.52
CA LEU A 175 19.29 4.01 -6.43
C LEU A 175 17.83 3.88 -6.87
N ARG A 176 16.88 3.93 -5.92
CA ARG A 176 15.45 3.86 -6.22
C ARG A 176 14.98 4.99 -7.12
N THR A 177 15.40 6.22 -6.84
CA THR A 177 15.02 7.40 -7.63
C THR A 177 15.58 7.33 -9.04
N ALA A 178 16.81 6.84 -9.19
CA ALA A 178 17.45 6.65 -10.49
C ALA A 178 17.00 5.36 -11.22
N ASN A 179 16.15 4.54 -10.58
CA ASN A 179 15.72 3.22 -11.03
C ASN A 179 16.88 2.26 -11.36
N ASP A 180 17.98 2.37 -10.61
CA ASP A 180 19.20 1.57 -10.83
C ASP A 180 19.11 0.20 -10.15
N PHE A 181 18.35 -0.69 -10.78
CA PHE A 181 18.23 -2.07 -10.32
C PHE A 181 19.52 -2.89 -10.40
N PRO A 182 20.36 -2.79 -11.46
CA PRO A 182 21.64 -3.50 -11.50
C PRO A 182 22.50 -3.22 -10.28
N ARG A 183 22.69 -1.94 -9.92
CA ARG A 183 23.49 -1.58 -8.74
C ARG A 183 22.83 -2.02 -7.44
N ALA A 184 21.50 -1.87 -7.32
CA ALA A 184 20.75 -2.37 -6.17
C ALA A 184 20.86 -3.90 -6.00
N HIS A 185 20.88 -4.65 -7.12
CA HIS A 185 21.07 -6.09 -7.13
C HIS A 185 22.46 -6.49 -6.64
N GLU A 186 23.51 -5.81 -7.08
CA GLU A 186 24.87 -6.04 -6.59
C GLU A 186 24.98 -5.86 -5.08
N LEU A 187 24.40 -4.77 -4.55
CA LEU A 187 24.37 -4.55 -3.10
C LEU A 187 23.61 -5.66 -2.36
N PHE A 188 22.47 -6.09 -2.90
CA PHE A 188 21.64 -7.11 -2.25
C PHE A 188 22.23 -8.52 -2.31
N VAL A 189 22.60 -8.98 -3.51
CA VAL A 189 23.04 -10.35 -3.74
C VAL A 189 24.54 -10.50 -3.56
N GLY A 190 25.33 -9.54 -4.06
CA GLY A 190 26.78 -9.59 -4.00
C GLY A 190 27.33 -9.26 -2.61
N ALA A 191 26.80 -8.21 -1.97
CA ALA A 191 27.27 -7.75 -0.66
C ALA A 191 26.32 -8.11 0.51
N GLY A 192 25.19 -8.77 0.25
CA GLY A 192 24.25 -9.19 1.29
C GLY A 192 23.47 -8.04 1.96
N HIS A 193 23.51 -6.83 1.40
CA HIS A 193 22.85 -5.66 1.98
C HIS A 193 21.38 -5.59 1.57
N THR A 194 20.48 -5.75 2.55
CA THR A 194 19.04 -5.59 2.31
C THR A 194 18.65 -4.11 2.45
N PRO A 195 17.81 -3.54 1.57
CA PRO A 195 17.36 -2.16 1.69
C PRO A 195 16.76 -1.87 3.09
N PRO A 196 17.03 -0.73 3.72
CA PRO A 196 16.64 -0.50 5.12
C PRO A 196 15.17 -0.10 5.30
N ARG A 197 14.44 0.22 4.22
CA ARG A 197 13.09 0.78 4.28
C ARG A 197 12.11 0.02 3.40
N PHE A 198 10.84 0.07 3.80
CA PHE A 198 9.74 -0.63 3.13
C PHE A 198 9.66 -0.31 1.63
N ALA A 199 9.68 0.98 1.26
CA ALA A 199 9.48 1.41 -0.12
C ALA A 199 10.58 0.92 -1.07
N GLU A 200 11.83 0.87 -0.60
CA GLU A 200 12.98 0.37 -1.34
C GLU A 200 12.93 -1.16 -1.45
N CYS A 201 12.48 -1.87 -0.41
CA CYS A 201 12.26 -3.32 -0.48
C CYS A 201 11.19 -3.67 -1.52
N CYS A 202 10.02 -3.01 -1.48
CA CYS A 202 8.95 -3.23 -2.47
C CYS A 202 9.40 -2.85 -3.88
N TRP A 203 10.14 -1.74 -4.05
CA TRP A 203 10.67 -1.34 -5.35
C TRP A 203 11.56 -2.44 -5.96
N LEU A 204 12.52 -2.96 -5.20
CA LEU A 204 13.41 -4.01 -5.68
C LEU A 204 12.70 -5.36 -5.85
N ALA A 205 11.73 -5.70 -4.98
CA ALA A 205 10.92 -6.90 -5.10
C ALA A 205 10.15 -6.93 -6.44
N GLY A 206 9.58 -5.78 -6.85
CA GLY A 206 8.88 -5.69 -8.13
C GLY A 206 9.79 -5.86 -9.34
N TRP A 207 11.08 -5.52 -9.25
CA TRP A 207 12.04 -5.83 -10.33
C TRP A 207 12.34 -7.32 -10.42
N TYR A 208 12.52 -8.01 -9.28
CA TYR A 208 12.65 -9.46 -9.30
C TYR A 208 11.39 -10.16 -9.83
N ALA A 209 10.21 -9.63 -9.51
CA ALA A 209 8.95 -10.10 -10.06
C ALA A 209 8.93 -10.03 -11.60
N VAL A 210 9.34 -8.90 -12.19
CA VAL A 210 9.46 -8.75 -13.66
C VAL A 210 10.46 -9.74 -14.25
N ARG A 211 11.52 -10.09 -13.51
CA ARG A 211 12.52 -11.08 -13.94
C ARG A 211 12.09 -12.54 -13.73
N GLY A 212 10.93 -12.79 -13.12
CA GLY A 212 10.48 -14.14 -12.74
C GLY A 212 11.22 -14.75 -11.55
N ASP A 213 11.95 -13.95 -10.79
CA ASP A 213 12.73 -14.39 -9.63
C ASP A 213 11.88 -14.29 -8.35
N ILE A 214 11.01 -15.29 -8.18
CA ILE A 214 10.01 -15.28 -7.10
C ILE A 214 10.65 -15.34 -5.72
N GLU A 215 11.72 -16.15 -5.56
CA GLU A 215 12.39 -16.34 -4.28
C GLU A 215 13.01 -15.05 -3.75
N ARG A 216 13.72 -14.29 -4.60
CA ARG A 216 14.30 -13.00 -4.20
C ARG A 216 13.23 -11.93 -3.97
N GLY A 217 12.18 -11.93 -4.80
CA GLY A 217 11.04 -11.04 -4.60
C GLY A 217 10.35 -11.27 -3.25
N GLU A 218 10.08 -12.53 -2.92
CA GLU A 218 9.53 -12.96 -1.62
C GLU A 218 10.44 -12.52 -0.46
N ALA A 219 11.75 -12.81 -0.55
CA ALA A 219 12.70 -12.45 0.50
C ALA A 219 12.68 -10.94 0.82
N LEU A 220 12.55 -10.10 -0.21
CA LEU A 220 12.43 -8.65 -0.04
C LEU A 220 11.09 -8.21 0.54
N LEU A 221 9.98 -8.86 0.21
CA LEU A 221 8.70 -8.55 0.84
C LEU A 221 8.67 -8.98 2.31
N LEU A 222 9.23 -10.15 2.64
CA LEU A 222 9.40 -10.57 4.05
C LEU A 222 10.29 -9.59 4.82
N ALA A 223 11.37 -9.10 4.19
CA ALA A 223 12.18 -8.04 4.75
C ALA A 223 11.40 -6.72 4.90
N ALA A 224 10.58 -6.34 3.92
CA ALA A 224 9.80 -5.11 3.95
C ALA A 224 8.86 -5.06 5.15
N HIS A 225 8.31 -6.19 5.57
CA HIS A 225 7.40 -6.32 6.71
C HIS A 225 7.91 -5.61 7.98
N SER A 226 9.12 -5.93 8.43
CA SER A 226 9.71 -5.34 9.65
C SER A 226 10.12 -3.88 9.49
N ARG A 227 10.12 -3.36 8.25
CA ARG A 227 10.54 -2.00 7.90
C ARG A 227 9.36 -1.07 7.62
N TRP A 228 8.14 -1.59 7.66
CA TRP A 228 6.93 -0.80 7.51
C TRP A 228 6.54 -0.17 8.83
N HIS A 229 6.12 1.08 8.80
CA HIS A 229 5.53 1.79 9.94
C HIS A 229 4.22 2.45 9.50
N PRO A 230 3.16 2.39 10.32
CA PRO A 230 1.89 3.05 10.03
C PRO A 230 2.09 4.57 9.99
N TYR A 231 1.52 5.23 8.99
CA TYR A 231 1.53 6.68 8.88
C TYR A 231 0.38 7.31 9.66
N LYS A 232 -0.78 6.64 9.65
CA LYS A 232 -1.98 6.99 10.40
C LYS A 232 -2.29 5.92 11.44
N LYS A 233 -2.98 6.32 12.50
CA LYS A 233 -3.43 5.41 13.57
C LYS A 233 -4.33 4.28 13.06
N TRP A 234 -5.03 4.50 11.95
CA TRP A 234 -5.92 3.52 11.31
C TRP A 234 -5.20 2.60 10.31
N ASP A 235 -3.92 2.82 10.03
CA ASP A 235 -3.13 1.91 9.20
C ASP A 235 -2.91 0.59 9.94
N ALA A 236 -3.55 -0.47 9.44
CA ALA A 236 -3.38 -1.83 9.91
C ALA A 236 -2.21 -2.53 9.19
N ILE A 237 -2.15 -2.42 7.86
CA ILE A 237 -1.23 -3.21 7.03
C ILE A 237 -1.02 -2.52 5.65
N PRO A 238 0.19 -2.49 5.07
CA PRO A 238 0.42 -1.80 3.80
C PRO A 238 -0.25 -2.52 2.64
N THR A 239 -0.98 -1.80 1.79
CA THR A 239 -1.76 -2.38 0.68
C THR A 239 -0.97 -2.53 -0.63
N SER A 240 0.08 -1.73 -0.84
CA SER A 240 0.83 -1.73 -2.11
C SER A 240 1.31 -3.12 -2.61
N PRO A 241 1.77 -4.07 -1.76
CA PRO A 241 2.20 -5.39 -2.25
C PRO A 241 1.07 -6.21 -2.89
N VAL A 242 -0.15 -6.11 -2.35
CA VAL A 242 -1.32 -6.89 -2.80
C VAL A 242 -2.15 -6.17 -3.87
N LEU A 243 -1.93 -4.87 -4.06
CA LEU A 243 -2.60 -4.08 -5.09
C LEU A 243 -1.83 -4.04 -6.40
N GLN A 244 -0.51 -3.82 -6.34
CA GLN A 244 0.31 -3.68 -7.54
C GLN A 244 0.41 -5.02 -8.30
N PRO A 245 -0.05 -5.11 -9.57
CA PRO A 245 -0.05 -6.36 -10.31
C PRO A 245 1.33 -7.03 -10.38
N THR A 246 2.38 -6.23 -10.54
CA THR A 246 3.77 -6.72 -10.54
C THR A 246 4.18 -7.30 -9.19
N LEU A 247 3.87 -6.64 -8.07
CA LEU A 247 4.23 -7.15 -6.74
C LEU A 247 3.44 -8.40 -6.37
N ARG A 248 2.16 -8.51 -6.79
CA ARG A 248 1.34 -9.70 -6.56
C ARG A 248 1.99 -10.99 -7.06
N LEU A 249 2.81 -10.93 -8.11
CA LEU A 249 3.54 -12.10 -8.63
C LEU A 249 4.48 -12.71 -7.59
N VAL A 250 4.97 -11.92 -6.64
CA VAL A 250 5.90 -12.34 -5.58
C VAL A 250 5.28 -12.30 -4.17
N VAL A 251 3.99 -11.99 -4.06
CA VAL A 251 3.19 -12.21 -2.84
C VAL A 251 2.73 -13.65 -2.82
N THR A 252 3.63 -14.55 -2.40
CA THR A 252 3.32 -15.97 -2.20
C THR A 252 2.43 -16.17 -0.96
N GLU A 253 1.93 -17.39 -0.77
CA GLU A 253 1.23 -17.77 0.47
C GLU A 253 2.10 -17.55 1.71
N ARG A 254 3.42 -17.76 1.61
CA ARG A 254 4.35 -17.49 2.72
C ARG A 254 4.45 -16.01 3.05
N VAL A 255 4.49 -15.12 2.04
CA VAL A 255 4.43 -13.67 2.26
C VAL A 255 3.11 -13.30 2.92
N ARG A 256 1.99 -13.82 2.39
CA ARG A 256 0.64 -13.54 2.90
C ARG A 256 0.49 -13.98 4.36
N GLU A 257 0.89 -15.20 4.68
CA GLU A 257 0.89 -15.74 6.05
C GLU A 257 1.75 -14.86 6.96
N HIS A 258 2.97 -14.52 6.54
CA HIS A 258 3.86 -13.69 7.35
C HIS A 258 3.23 -12.34 7.70
N TYR A 259 2.67 -11.65 6.70
CA TYR A 259 2.03 -10.34 6.88
C TYR A 259 0.74 -10.39 7.72
N LEU A 260 0.03 -11.52 7.73
CA LEU A 260 -1.25 -11.67 8.44
C LEU A 260 -1.12 -12.31 9.82
N THR A 261 0.05 -12.84 10.21
CA THR A 261 0.24 -13.57 11.48
C THR A 261 1.39 -13.08 12.32
N ARG A 262 2.28 -12.24 11.76
CA ARG A 262 3.42 -11.68 12.50
C ARG A 262 3.14 -10.25 12.92
N PRO A 263 3.64 -9.83 14.10
CA PRO A 263 3.58 -8.44 14.51
C PRO A 263 4.28 -7.51 13.51
N ILE A 264 3.67 -6.37 13.18
CA ILE A 264 4.17 -5.39 12.21
C ILE A 264 4.23 -3.98 12.81
N GLY A 265 5.16 -3.15 12.35
CA GLY A 265 5.25 -1.75 12.77
C GLY A 265 5.55 -1.59 14.26
N PRO A 266 4.86 -0.70 15.00
CA PRO A 266 5.11 -0.43 16.41
C PRO A 266 5.00 -1.66 17.32
N GLU A 267 4.23 -2.65 16.90
CA GLU A 267 3.96 -3.89 17.60
C GLU A 267 5.03 -4.97 17.36
N ALA A 268 5.97 -4.78 16.43
CA ALA A 268 7.02 -5.74 16.06
C ALA A 268 8.26 -5.80 17.00
N LYS A 269 8.09 -5.43 18.27
CA LYS A 269 9.20 -5.36 19.24
C LYS A 269 9.54 -6.69 19.88
#